data_AF-A0A2G2AKI3-F1
#
_entry.id   AF-A0A2G2AKI3-F1
#
_cell.length_a   1.000
_cell.length_b   1.000
_cell.length_c   1.000
_cell.angle_alpha   90.00
_cell.angle_beta   90.00
_cell.angle_gamma   90.00
#
_symmetry.space_group_name_H-M   'P 1'
#
loop_
_entity.id
_entity.type
_entity.pdbx_description
1 polymer ?
#
loop_
_entity_poly.entity_id
_entity_poly.type
_entity_poly.pdbx_seq_one_letter_code
_entity_poly.pdbx_strand_id
1 'polypeptide(L)'
;MTTLKEYLDYAELAQAAYGDDFTNTMTAGEYKSVLTGSDVEFSTKQAEEFATRYEVVAVADPYLSGLDAVLFRDMDDNVELQGYKNSNYILKKVA
;
A
#
# COMPACT_ATOMS: atom_id res chain seq x y z
N MET A 1 -4.10 17.48 14.28
CA MET A 1 -3.02 16.95 15.13
C MET A 1 -3.02 15.46 14.89
N THR A 2 -1.92 14.91 14.39
CA THR A 2 -1.85 13.51 13.93
C THR A 2 -1.99 12.57 15.12
N THR A 3 -2.84 11.57 15.01
CA THR A 3 -3.10 10.55 16.04
C THR A 3 -2.01 9.47 15.98
N LEU A 4 -1.81 8.73 17.09
CA LEU A 4 -0.95 7.55 17.10
C LEU A 4 -1.37 6.54 16.01
N LYS A 5 -2.67 6.41 15.75
CA LYS A 5 -3.21 5.54 14.70
C LYS A 5 -2.71 5.97 13.31
N GLU A 6 -2.80 7.25 12.98
CA GLU A 6 -2.34 7.76 11.67
C GLU A 6 -0.84 7.50 11.47
N TYR A 7 0.00 7.63 12.51
CA TYR A 7 1.42 7.28 12.40
C TYR A 7 1.65 5.79 12.12
N LEU A 8 0.88 4.91 12.77
CA LEU A 8 0.97 3.47 12.54
C LEU A 8 0.48 3.10 11.14
N ASP A 9 -0.61 3.70 10.67
CA ASP A 9 -1.13 3.50 9.31
C ASP A 9 -0.07 3.91 8.26
N TYR A 10 0.60 5.05 8.44
CA TYR A 10 1.67 5.47 7.53
C TYR A 10 2.91 4.57 7.58
N ALA A 11 3.28 4.08 8.76
CA ALA A 11 4.39 3.13 8.89
C ALA A 11 4.08 1.80 8.18
N GLU A 12 2.85 1.31 8.32
CA GLU A 12 2.38 0.09 7.68
C GLU A 12 2.37 0.21 6.15
N LEU A 13 1.78 1.30 5.63
CA LEU A 13 1.81 1.58 4.19
C LEU A 13 3.25 1.72 3.67
N ALA A 14 4.13 2.36 4.44
CA ALA A 14 5.53 2.57 4.05
C ALA A 14 6.30 1.25 3.97
N GLN A 15 6.04 0.34 4.90
CA GLN A 15 6.60 -1.01 4.89
C GLN A 15 6.04 -1.83 3.73
N ALA A 16 4.73 -1.79 3.48
CA ALA A 16 4.10 -2.48 2.36
C ALA A 16 4.67 -2.05 0.99
N ALA A 17 5.02 -0.78 0.82
CA ALA A 17 5.59 -0.26 -0.43
C ALA A 17 7.01 -0.79 -0.76
N TYR A 18 7.66 -1.51 0.16
CA TYR A 18 8.90 -2.23 -0.14
C TYR A 18 8.66 -3.56 -0.87
N GLY A 19 7.42 -4.03 -0.95
CA GLY A 19 7.09 -5.24 -1.68
C GLY A 19 7.32 -5.05 -3.18
N ASP A 20 7.94 -6.05 -3.79
CA ASP A 20 8.15 -6.09 -5.22
C ASP A 20 6.92 -6.66 -5.94
N ASP A 21 6.83 -6.43 -7.26
CA ASP A 21 5.82 -7.03 -8.15
C ASP A 21 4.35 -6.69 -7.85
N PHE A 22 4.09 -5.53 -7.22
CA PHE A 22 2.72 -5.05 -7.15
C PHE A 22 2.13 -4.83 -8.56
N THR A 23 0.89 -5.27 -8.76
CA THR A 23 0.07 -5.00 -9.94
C THR A 23 -1.37 -4.75 -9.48
N ASN A 24 -2.16 -4.00 -10.25
CA ASN A 24 -3.57 -3.77 -9.95
C ASN A 24 -4.49 -4.93 -10.37
N THR A 25 -3.94 -6.03 -10.91
CA THR A 25 -4.68 -7.22 -11.35
C THR A 25 -4.37 -8.47 -10.55
N MET A 26 -3.59 -8.35 -9.47
CA MET A 26 -3.21 -9.48 -8.63
C MET A 26 -4.43 -10.13 -7.96
N THR A 27 -4.37 -11.45 -7.82
CA THR A 27 -5.27 -12.19 -6.95
C THR A 27 -4.97 -11.90 -5.48
N ALA A 28 -5.94 -12.16 -4.60
CA ALA A 28 -5.74 -12.01 -3.15
C ALA A 28 -4.59 -12.88 -2.60
N GLY A 29 -4.27 -14.00 -3.26
CA GLY A 29 -3.16 -14.87 -2.86
C GLY A 29 -1.79 -14.28 -3.23
N GLU A 30 -1.68 -13.74 -4.44
CA GLU A 30 -0.47 -13.05 -4.91
C GLU A 30 -0.21 -11.79 -4.06
N TYR A 31 -1.25 -11.02 -3.79
CA TYR A 31 -1.14 -9.82 -2.96
C TYR A 31 -0.57 -10.11 -1.57
N LYS A 32 -1.15 -11.11 -0.89
CA LYS A 32 -0.68 -11.51 0.44
C LYS A 32 0.74 -12.08 0.39
N SER A 33 1.10 -12.78 -0.68
CA SER A 33 2.46 -13.29 -0.86
C SER A 33 3.50 -12.16 -0.91
N VAL A 34 3.21 -11.08 -1.66
CA VAL A 34 4.08 -9.88 -1.71
C VAL A 34 4.23 -9.26 -0.32
N LEU A 35 3.12 -9.07 0.40
CA LEU A 35 3.14 -8.47 1.74
C LEU A 35 3.92 -9.31 2.77
N THR A 36 3.94 -10.63 2.62
CA THR A 36 4.72 -11.53 3.49
C THR A 36 6.14 -11.79 2.99
N GLY A 37 6.52 -11.21 1.85
CA GLY A 37 7.85 -11.36 1.25
C GLY A 37 8.96 -10.77 2.12
N SER A 38 10.21 -11.10 1.84
CA SER A 38 11.38 -10.69 2.64
C SER A 38 11.61 -9.19 2.71
N ASP A 39 11.06 -8.41 1.78
CA ASP A 39 11.25 -6.95 1.75
C ASP A 39 10.19 -6.21 2.58
N VAL A 40 8.98 -6.78 2.69
CA VAL A 40 7.89 -6.23 3.51
C VAL A 40 7.87 -6.85 4.90
N GLU A 41 8.05 -8.17 5.01
CA GLU A 41 8.07 -8.94 6.26
C GLU A 41 6.83 -8.77 7.14
N PHE A 42 5.64 -8.56 6.56
CA PHE A 42 4.43 -8.66 7.38
C PHE A 42 4.24 -10.07 7.90
N SER A 43 3.78 -10.19 9.15
CA SER A 43 3.18 -11.45 9.59
C SER A 43 1.94 -11.77 8.75
N THR A 44 1.56 -13.04 8.67
CA THR A 44 0.35 -13.47 7.94
C THR A 44 -0.88 -12.67 8.36
N LYS A 45 -1.03 -12.40 9.67
CA LYS A 45 -2.15 -11.61 10.18
C LYS A 45 -2.09 -10.14 9.73
N GLN A 46 -0.93 -9.50 9.77
CA GLN A 46 -0.79 -8.13 9.27
C GLN A 46 -1.09 -8.05 7.77
N ALA A 47 -0.60 -9.00 6.98
CA ALA A 47 -0.91 -9.07 5.55
C ALA A 47 -2.41 -9.26 5.28
N GLU A 48 -3.11 -10.06 6.08
CA GLU A 48 -4.57 -10.24 5.96
C GLU A 48 -5.36 -8.98 6.29
N GLU A 49 -5.03 -8.31 7.40
CA GLU A 49 -5.67 -7.06 7.81
C GLU A 49 -5.39 -5.96 6.78
N PHE A 50 -4.13 -5.82 6.35
CA PHE A 50 -3.73 -4.84 5.34
C PHE A 50 -4.43 -5.08 4.00
N ALA A 51 -4.45 -6.33 3.52
CA ALA A 51 -5.10 -6.67 2.24
C ALA A 51 -6.63 -6.55 2.27
N THR A 52 -7.23 -6.54 3.47
CA THR A 52 -8.67 -6.27 3.64
C THR A 52 -8.95 -4.77 3.56
N ARG A 53 -8.03 -3.95 4.05
CA ARG A 53 -8.18 -2.50 4.13
C ARG A 53 -7.66 -1.75 2.91
N TYR A 54 -6.59 -2.21 2.27
CA TYR A 54 -5.93 -1.47 1.20
C TYR A 54 -5.86 -2.27 -0.08
N GLU A 55 -6.16 -1.64 -1.20
CA GLU A 55 -5.96 -2.22 -2.54
C GLU A 55 -4.92 -1.44 -3.35
N VAL A 56 -4.23 -2.13 -4.25
CA VAL A 56 -3.32 -1.49 -5.22
C VAL A 56 -4.13 -0.89 -6.37
N VAL A 57 -4.04 0.42 -6.56
CA VAL A 57 -4.70 1.14 -7.65
C VAL A 57 -3.79 1.28 -8.86
N ALA A 58 -2.51 1.59 -8.61
CA ALA A 58 -1.53 1.86 -9.63
C ALA A 58 -0.11 1.60 -9.10
N VAL A 59 0.80 1.32 -10.02
CA VAL A 59 2.23 1.20 -9.75
C VAL A 59 2.97 2.09 -10.74
N ALA A 60 3.93 2.85 -10.24
CA ALA A 60 4.78 3.70 -11.08
C ALA A 60 5.84 2.84 -11.76
N ASP A 61 5.99 3.00 -13.07
CA ASP A 61 7.12 2.42 -13.79
C ASP A 61 8.39 3.25 -13.50
N PRO A 62 9.42 2.65 -12.87
CA PRO A 62 10.65 3.37 -12.54
C PRO A 62 11.41 3.82 -13.80
N TYR A 63 11.25 3.16 -14.95
CA TYR A 63 11.88 3.55 -16.20
C TYR A 63 11.22 4.77 -16.84
N LEU A 64 9.94 5.03 -16.54
CA LEU A 64 9.20 6.20 -17.06
C LEU A 64 9.23 7.39 -16.11
N SER A 65 9.26 7.15 -14.79
CA SER A 65 9.08 8.20 -13.78
C SER A 65 10.32 8.49 -12.92
N GLY A 66 11.31 7.58 -12.92
CA GLY A 66 12.43 7.63 -11.97
C GLY A 66 12.02 7.32 -10.52
N LEU A 67 10.79 6.84 -10.31
CA LEU A 67 10.23 6.49 -9.01
C LEU A 67 9.71 5.05 -9.06
N ASP A 68 9.94 4.30 -7.99
CA ASP A 68 9.35 3.00 -7.75
C ASP A 68 8.32 3.24 -6.66
N ALA A 69 7.04 3.24 -7.03
CA ALA A 69 5.99 3.70 -6.14
C ALA A 69 4.72 2.89 -6.37
N VAL A 70 3.99 2.66 -5.28
CA VAL A 70 2.73 1.93 -5.29
C VAL A 70 1.67 2.82 -4.69
N LEU A 71 0.54 2.92 -5.38
CA LEU A 71 -0.62 3.65 -4.91
C LEU A 71 -1.60 2.68 -4.26
N PHE A 72 -1.79 2.86 -2.96
CA PHE A 72 -2.81 2.14 -2.20
C PHE A 72 -4.06 3.00 -2.01
N ARG A 73 -5.24 2.40 -2.19
CA ARG A 73 -6.52 2.99 -1.79
C ARG A 73 -7.00 2.35 -0.50
N ASP A 74 -7.27 3.17 0.51
CA ASP A 74 -7.95 2.75 1.74
C ASP A 74 -9.42 2.46 1.42
N MET A 75 -9.87 1.26 1.76
CA MET A 75 -11.21 0.73 1.52
C MET A 75 -12.10 0.85 2.76
N ASP A 76 -11.55 1.27 3.90
CA ASP A 76 -12.30 1.39 5.17
C ASP A 76 -13.16 2.66 5.28
N ASP A 77 -13.28 3.46 4.21
CA ASP A 77 -13.95 4.76 4.28
C ASP A 77 -15.48 4.67 4.29
N ASN A 78 -15.99 4.66 5.52
CA ASN A 78 -17.24 5.30 5.96
C ASN A 78 -17.11 6.85 5.97
N VAL A 79 -16.33 7.43 5.05
CA VAL A 79 -16.17 8.87 4.86
C VAL A 79 -16.85 9.26 3.56
N GLU A 80 -18.09 9.70 3.68
CA GLU A 80 -18.94 10.18 2.57
C GLU A 80 -18.17 11.07 1.57
N LEU A 81 -18.26 10.64 0.32
CA LEU A 81 -18.09 11.38 -0.93
C LEU A 81 -18.31 12.89 -0.80
N GLN A 82 -17.23 13.66 -0.67
CA GLN A 82 -17.10 14.98 -1.28
C GLN A 82 -15.64 15.24 -1.68
N GLY A 83 -15.38 15.04 -2.98
CA GLY A 83 -14.21 15.55 -3.71
C GLY A 83 -12.86 15.03 -3.24
N TYR A 84 -12.39 13.94 -3.86
CA TYR A 84 -10.99 13.46 -3.78
C TYR A 84 -10.44 13.33 -2.34
N LYS A 85 -10.82 12.26 -1.61
CA LYS A 85 -10.28 12.01 -0.26
C LYS A 85 -9.63 10.62 -0.15
N ASN A 86 -8.41 10.67 0.38
CA ASN A 86 -7.58 9.61 0.98
C ASN A 86 -7.10 8.44 0.10
N SER A 87 -6.59 8.73 -1.10
CA SER A 87 -5.53 7.88 -1.64
C SER A 87 -4.24 8.22 -0.88
N ASN A 88 -3.75 7.30 -0.04
CA ASN A 88 -2.45 7.47 0.58
C ASN A 88 -1.38 7.06 -0.45
N TYR A 89 -0.68 8.07 -0.99
CA TYR A 89 0.42 7.86 -1.92
C TYR A 89 1.69 7.60 -1.12
N ILE A 90 2.33 6.45 -1.32
CA ILE A 90 3.67 6.21 -0.80
C ILE A 90 4.64 6.08 -1.95
N LEU A 91 5.61 6.98 -1.94
CA LEU A 91 6.66 7.10 -2.94
C LEU A 91 7.93 6.48 -2.38
N LYS A 92 8.47 5.47 -3.04
CA LYS A 92 9.86 5.03 -2.84
C LYS A 92 10.73 5.67 -3.93
N LYS A 93 11.85 6.24 -3.52
CA LYS A 93 12.84 6.79 -4.43
C LYS A 93 13.79 5.65 -4.80
N VAL A 94 13.88 5.30 -6.07
CA VAL A 94 14.91 4.38 -6.56
C VAL A 94 16.24 5.13 -6.55
N ALA A 95 17.27 4.51 -5.97
CA ALA A 95 18.63 5.02 -5.94
C ALA A 95 19.31 4.89 -7.31
#